data_AF-A0A2G9UE66-F1
#
_entry.id   AF-A0A2G9UE66-F1
#
_cell.length_a   1.000
_cell.length_b   1.000
_cell.length_c   1.000
_cell.angle_alpha   90.00
_cell.angle_beta   90.00
_cell.angle_gamma   90.00
#
_symmetry.space_group_name_H-M   'P 1'
#
loop_
_entity.id
_entity.type
_entity.pdbx_description
1 polymer ?
#
loop_
_entity_poly.entity_id
_entity_poly.type
_entity_poly.pdbx_seq_one_letter_code
_entity_poly.pdbx_strand_id
1 'polypeptide(L)'
;IVMRSQLYRRAMCTFEYYSDPFVCQTESLEISIYGADEYNQQFRRMEQFFCVDHNHIGTTVTPNVTVTVPMTAPTQPVAGTTQPMTAPTQPSPVVSTSPRNRLTTVQPAVHRFDILFLLDVSKEAADRLNDMNSFVSSVMSAYDVSQQNARVALMAVGSGAMGAIPFANFDTIDSYQNLLNYINMVNMYTDFDQNGQALEQALNIAVNNDFMHSGYRTNLKNHVIVYVTATTKFDDQPLGIADKIRKAGSYGIITVGYGPLVTDQNALQGISGGAACSFTANDSAGLLDQVKAVTQLIDKADENGGKYCGN
;
A
#
# COMPACT_ATOMS: atom_id res chain seq x y z
N ILE A 1 0.25 -18.32 -0.46
CA ILE A 1 -0.26 -19.70 -0.70
C ILE A 1 -0.64 -19.78 -2.17
N VAL A 2 -0.17 -20.79 -2.91
CA VAL A 2 -0.55 -20.95 -4.32
C VAL A 2 -1.75 -21.89 -4.38
N MET A 3 -2.90 -21.36 -4.77
CA MET A 3 -4.14 -22.11 -4.98
C MET A 3 -4.28 -22.43 -6.46
N ARG A 4 -4.73 -23.64 -6.80
CA ARG A 4 -4.96 -24.06 -8.19
C ARG A 4 -6.37 -24.62 -8.32
N SER A 5 -7.08 -24.18 -9.33
CA SER A 5 -8.38 -24.70 -9.71
C SER A 5 -8.44 -24.87 -11.22
N GLN A 6 -9.10 -25.92 -11.67
CA GLN A 6 -9.54 -26.00 -13.06
C GLN A 6 -10.66 -24.98 -13.29
N LEU A 7 -10.81 -24.49 -14.53
CA LEU A 7 -11.96 -23.71 -14.94
C LEU A 7 -13.02 -24.60 -15.55
N TYR A 8 -14.25 -24.45 -15.08
CA TYR A 8 -15.42 -25.20 -15.51
C TYR A 8 -16.31 -24.31 -16.36
N ARG A 9 -16.79 -24.83 -17.49
CA ARG A 9 -17.69 -24.11 -18.38
C ARG A 9 -19.12 -24.19 -17.85
N ARG A 10 -19.86 -23.08 -17.91
CA ARG A 10 -21.29 -23.02 -17.58
C ARG A 10 -22.07 -22.34 -18.71
N ALA A 11 -23.28 -22.83 -18.97
CA ALA A 11 -24.18 -22.28 -19.98
C ALA A 11 -25.22 -21.35 -19.32
N MET A 12 -25.79 -20.42 -20.10
CA MET A 12 -26.90 -19.55 -19.69
C MET A 12 -26.58 -18.64 -18.48
N CYS A 13 -25.32 -18.20 -18.35
CA CYS A 13 -24.86 -17.31 -17.28
C CYS A 13 -24.11 -16.11 -17.88
N THR A 14 -24.04 -15.00 -17.13
CA THR A 14 -23.33 -13.76 -17.55
C THR A 14 -21.82 -13.95 -17.73
N PHE A 15 -21.24 -14.98 -17.10
CA PHE A 15 -19.84 -15.38 -17.26
C PHE A 15 -19.80 -16.85 -17.67
N GLU A 16 -18.98 -17.20 -18.66
CA GLU A 16 -18.97 -18.54 -19.27
C GLU A 16 -18.13 -19.58 -18.51
N TYR A 17 -17.25 -19.14 -17.62
CA TYR A 17 -16.35 -19.99 -16.84
C TYR A 17 -16.40 -19.65 -15.35
N TYR A 18 -16.15 -20.64 -14.50
CA TYR A 18 -16.00 -20.48 -13.05
C TYR A 18 -14.94 -21.45 -12.50
N SER A 19 -14.35 -21.12 -11.36
CA SER A 19 -13.41 -21.99 -10.63
C SER A 19 -14.08 -22.63 -9.40
N ASP A 20 -13.37 -23.55 -8.75
CA ASP A 20 -13.67 -23.91 -7.37
C ASP A 20 -13.52 -22.67 -6.47
N PRO A 21 -14.34 -22.54 -5.40
CA PRO A 21 -14.28 -21.40 -4.51
C PRO A 21 -12.95 -21.41 -3.75
N PHE A 22 -12.34 -20.23 -3.65
CA PHE A 22 -11.19 -19.98 -2.79
C PHE A 22 -11.63 -19.13 -1.61
N VAL A 23 -11.07 -19.42 -0.44
CA VAL A 23 -11.25 -18.58 0.74
C VAL A 23 -10.15 -17.54 0.73
N CYS A 24 -10.56 -16.27 0.72
CA CYS A 24 -9.67 -15.15 0.92
C CYS A 24 -9.04 -15.22 2.31
N GLN A 25 -7.74 -15.51 2.37
CA GLN A 25 -6.93 -15.41 3.59
C GLN A 25 -6.09 -14.13 3.61
N THR A 26 -6.13 -13.37 2.52
CA THR A 26 -5.43 -12.11 2.27
C THR A 26 -6.44 -11.13 1.70
N GLU A 27 -6.10 -9.84 1.70
CA GLU A 27 -6.99 -8.76 1.20
C GLU A 27 -7.08 -8.70 -0.32
N SER A 28 -6.08 -9.24 -1.03
CA SER A 28 -6.16 -9.45 -2.46
C SER A 28 -5.52 -10.77 -2.88
N LEU A 29 -5.91 -11.25 -4.05
CA LEU A 29 -5.41 -12.45 -4.70
C LEU A 29 -5.00 -12.09 -6.12
N GLU A 30 -3.80 -12.51 -6.51
CA GLU A 30 -3.40 -12.48 -7.92
C GLU A 30 -3.90 -13.77 -8.59
N ILE A 31 -4.69 -13.61 -9.65
CA ILE A 31 -5.24 -14.70 -10.44
C ILE A 31 -4.47 -14.77 -11.75
N SER A 32 -3.76 -15.89 -11.96
CA SER A 32 -3.18 -16.24 -13.25
C SER A 32 -4.04 -17.29 -13.95
N ILE A 33 -4.66 -16.93 -15.07
CA ILE A 33 -5.45 -17.81 -15.93
C ILE A 33 -4.56 -18.31 -17.08
N TYR A 34 -4.40 -19.61 -17.17
CA TYR A 34 -3.68 -20.28 -18.26
C TYR A 34 -4.68 -20.94 -19.20
N GLY A 35 -4.46 -20.82 -20.51
CA GLY A 35 -5.32 -21.44 -21.51
C GLY A 35 -4.61 -21.62 -22.85
N ALA A 36 -5.34 -22.22 -23.80
CA ALA A 36 -4.94 -22.31 -25.20
C ALA A 36 -6.08 -21.75 -26.07
N ASP A 37 -5.72 -21.04 -27.14
CA ASP A 37 -6.68 -20.52 -28.11
C ASP A 37 -7.12 -21.58 -29.14
N GLU A 38 -7.91 -21.17 -30.13
CA GLU A 38 -8.40 -22.03 -31.21
C GLU A 38 -7.29 -22.59 -32.12
N TYR A 39 -6.08 -22.01 -32.09
CA TYR A 39 -4.90 -22.48 -32.81
C TYR A 39 -3.92 -23.23 -31.91
N ASN A 40 -4.33 -23.57 -30.68
CA ASN A 40 -3.52 -24.26 -29.68
C ASN A 40 -2.28 -23.45 -29.22
N GLN A 41 -2.31 -22.13 -29.34
CA GLN A 41 -1.31 -21.24 -28.76
C GLN A 41 -1.60 -21.01 -27.29
N GLN A 42 -0.60 -21.23 -26.43
CA GLN A 42 -0.75 -21.03 -24.99
C GLN A 42 -0.76 -19.54 -24.65
N PHE A 43 -1.61 -19.16 -23.70
CA PHE A 43 -1.63 -17.81 -23.13
C PHE A 43 -1.71 -17.85 -21.60
N ARG A 44 -1.28 -16.75 -20.98
CA ARG A 44 -1.45 -16.46 -19.57
C ARG A 44 -2.07 -15.06 -19.43
N ARG A 45 -3.17 -14.95 -18.70
CA ARG A 45 -3.75 -13.67 -18.28
C ARG A 45 -3.57 -13.53 -16.78
N MET A 46 -3.15 -12.36 -16.33
CA MET A 46 -2.98 -12.05 -14.91
C MET A 46 -3.95 -10.95 -14.55
N GLU A 47 -4.67 -11.12 -13.46
CA GLU A 47 -5.65 -10.17 -12.96
C GLU A 47 -5.63 -10.18 -11.44
N GLN A 48 -5.79 -9.02 -10.82
CA GLN A 48 -5.82 -8.90 -9.37
C GLN A 48 -7.26 -8.79 -8.89
N PHE A 49 -7.60 -9.59 -7.88
CA PHE A 49 -8.90 -9.60 -7.26
C PHE A 49 -8.80 -9.16 -5.79
N PHE A 50 -9.61 -8.18 -5.38
CA PHE A 50 -9.67 -7.74 -3.99
C PHE A 50 -10.76 -8.52 -3.25
N CYS A 51 -10.38 -9.08 -2.11
CA CYS A 51 -11.27 -9.81 -1.23
C CYS A 51 -12.18 -8.83 -0.50
N VAL A 52 -13.49 -9.07 -0.56
CA VAL A 52 -14.48 -8.23 0.12
C VAL A 52 -14.41 -8.47 1.63
N ASP A 53 -14.20 -7.41 2.42
CA ASP A 53 -14.22 -7.47 3.88
C ASP A 53 -15.61 -7.93 4.37
N HIS A 54 -15.64 -8.90 5.29
CA HIS A 54 -16.86 -9.38 5.93
C HIS A 54 -17.50 -8.32 6.85
N ASN A 55 -16.82 -7.20 7.12
CA ASN A 55 -17.38 -6.07 7.88
C ASN A 55 -18.07 -5.00 7.02
N HIS A 56 -18.04 -5.10 5.69
CA HIS A 56 -18.89 -4.29 4.86
C HIS A 56 -20.21 -5.02 4.59
N ILE A 57 -21.29 -4.54 5.21
CA ILE A 57 -22.67 -4.83 4.80
C ILE A 57 -22.88 -4.20 3.41
N GLY A 58 -22.32 -4.84 2.38
CA GLY A 58 -22.72 -4.66 1.01
C GLY A 58 -24.09 -5.31 0.84
N THR A 59 -25.09 -4.51 0.51
CA THR A 59 -26.45 -4.96 0.20
C THR A 59 -26.42 -5.97 -0.93
N THR A 60 -26.36 -7.26 -0.58
CA THR A 60 -26.74 -8.32 -1.51
C THR A 60 -28.24 -8.15 -1.71
N VAL A 61 -28.64 -7.63 -2.87
CA VAL A 61 -30.03 -7.70 -3.30
C VAL A 61 -30.32 -9.16 -3.60
N THR A 62 -30.69 -9.93 -2.58
CA THR A 62 -31.24 -11.27 -2.76
C THR A 62 -32.65 -11.14 -3.37
N PRO A 63 -33.00 -11.90 -4.42
CA PRO A 63 -34.37 -11.93 -4.92
C PRO A 63 -35.30 -12.44 -3.81
N ASN A 64 -36.37 -11.69 -3.54
CA ASN A 64 -37.40 -12.05 -2.57
C ASN A 64 -37.98 -13.45 -2.89
N VAL A 65 -37.68 -14.44 -2.06
CA VAL A 65 -38.50 -15.63 -1.93
C VAL A 65 -39.28 -15.49 -0.62
N THR A 66 -40.56 -15.15 -0.75
CA THR A 66 -41.51 -15.05 0.36
C THR A 66 -41.83 -16.45 0.86
N VAL A 67 -41.41 -16.77 2.08
CA VAL A 67 -41.96 -17.92 2.84
C VAL A 67 -42.56 -17.39 4.13
N THR A 68 -43.89 -17.42 4.18
CA THR A 68 -44.74 -16.88 5.25
C THR A 68 -45.03 -17.96 6.28
N VAL A 69 -44.58 -17.82 7.54
CA VAL A 69 -45.25 -18.39 8.74
C VAL A 69 -44.75 -17.67 10.03
N PRO A 70 -45.47 -17.69 11.17
CA PRO A 70 -46.00 -16.48 11.79
C PRO A 70 -45.39 -16.13 13.16
N MET A 71 -45.59 -14.87 13.57
CA MET A 71 -45.21 -14.26 14.85
C MET A 71 -45.81 -14.95 16.09
N THR A 72 -45.02 -14.97 17.16
CA THR A 72 -45.48 -14.89 18.55
C THR A 72 -44.50 -14.08 19.41
N ALA A 73 -44.94 -12.94 19.93
CA ALA A 73 -44.45 -12.27 21.15
C ALA A 73 -45.36 -12.73 22.33
N PRO A 74 -45.07 -12.54 23.64
CA PRO A 74 -44.37 -11.43 24.34
C PRO A 74 -43.36 -11.95 25.42
N THR A 75 -42.64 -11.21 26.28
CA THR A 75 -43.04 -10.21 27.28
C THR A 75 -41.78 -9.73 28.04
N GLN A 76 -41.69 -8.45 28.39
CA GLN A 76 -40.88 -7.89 29.50
C GLN A 76 -41.59 -8.19 30.85
N PRO A 77 -40.97 -8.14 32.08
CA PRO A 77 -40.40 -6.90 32.64
C PRO A 77 -39.28 -7.03 33.72
N VAL A 78 -38.82 -5.84 34.16
CA VAL A 78 -38.54 -5.39 35.56
C VAL A 78 -37.14 -4.82 35.81
N ALA A 79 -37.18 -3.60 36.37
CA ALA A 79 -36.10 -2.75 36.83
C ALA A 79 -35.45 -3.22 38.14
N GLY A 80 -34.18 -2.88 38.33
CA GLY A 80 -33.46 -3.01 39.59
C GLY A 80 -32.44 -1.88 39.76
N THR A 81 -32.81 -0.88 40.56
CA THR A 81 -31.95 0.19 41.09
C THR A 81 -31.06 -0.33 42.22
N THR A 82 -29.77 0.02 42.26
CA THR A 82 -29.10 0.55 43.48
C THR A 82 -27.70 1.13 43.18
N GLN A 83 -27.36 2.09 44.02
CA GLN A 83 -26.34 3.15 43.95
C GLN A 83 -24.89 2.75 44.35
N PRO A 84 -23.91 3.68 44.22
CA PRO A 84 -22.48 3.40 44.09
C PRO A 84 -21.72 3.32 45.42
N MET A 85 -20.67 2.47 45.46
CA MET A 85 -19.68 2.46 46.54
C MET A 85 -18.45 3.31 46.21
N THR A 86 -18.31 4.40 46.95
CA THR A 86 -17.08 5.16 47.18
C THR A 86 -16.17 4.47 48.18
N ALA A 87 -14.85 4.51 47.96
CA ALA A 87 -13.80 4.21 48.94
C ALA A 87 -12.47 4.92 48.49
N PRO A 88 -11.52 5.24 49.39
CA PRO A 88 -11.07 6.61 49.61
C PRO A 88 -9.63 6.95 49.17
N THR A 89 -9.41 8.25 49.06
CA THR A 89 -8.15 8.98 48.89
C THR A 89 -7.18 8.76 50.05
N GLN A 90 -5.90 8.53 49.77
CA GLN A 90 -4.80 8.84 50.69
C GLN A 90 -3.57 9.38 49.94
N PRO A 91 -2.86 10.42 50.42
CA PRO A 91 -1.80 11.10 49.68
C PRO A 91 -0.35 10.72 50.09
N SER A 92 0.55 10.80 49.09
CA SER A 92 1.99 11.17 49.13
C SER A 92 3.01 10.13 49.69
N PRO A 93 4.24 10.03 49.13
CA PRO A 93 5.23 11.12 49.18
C PRO A 93 5.99 11.43 47.87
N VAL A 94 6.37 12.70 47.77
CA VAL A 94 7.33 13.28 46.82
C VAL A 94 8.74 12.78 47.14
N VAL A 95 9.48 12.28 46.15
CA VAL A 95 10.94 12.09 46.25
C VAL A 95 11.67 12.68 45.03
N SER A 96 12.45 13.69 45.39
CA SER A 96 13.60 14.38 44.78
C SER A 96 14.40 13.71 43.65
N THR A 97 14.58 14.49 42.56
CA THR A 97 15.82 14.81 41.80
C THR A 97 16.91 13.76 41.54
N SER A 98 17.01 13.32 40.27
CA SER A 98 18.29 13.21 39.53
C SER A 98 18.04 13.18 38.02
N PRO A 99 18.85 13.87 37.19
CA PRO A 99 18.62 13.99 35.75
C PRO A 99 19.07 12.70 35.06
N ARG A 100 18.13 11.79 34.82
CA ARG A 100 18.37 10.64 33.95
C ARG A 100 18.12 11.11 32.52
N ASN A 101 19.15 11.04 31.67
CA ASN A 101 19.07 11.23 30.22
C ASN A 101 17.76 10.61 29.69
N ARG A 102 16.80 11.49 29.39
CA ARG A 102 15.59 11.12 28.66
C ARG A 102 16.06 10.87 27.24
N LEU A 103 16.25 9.60 26.85
CA LEU A 103 16.07 9.27 25.44
C LEU A 103 14.65 9.72 25.11
N THR A 104 14.52 10.87 24.47
CA THR A 104 13.28 11.28 23.83
C THR A 104 13.01 10.24 22.75
N THR A 105 12.18 9.26 23.08
CA THR A 105 11.38 8.56 22.08
C THR A 105 10.64 9.66 21.35
N VAL A 106 11.09 10.01 20.14
CA VAL A 106 10.44 11.02 19.32
C VAL A 106 9.04 10.47 19.05
N GLN A 107 8.02 11.14 19.58
CA GLN A 107 6.64 10.74 19.33
C GLN A 107 6.34 11.01 17.86
N PRO A 108 5.76 10.05 17.11
CA PRO A 108 5.46 10.26 15.70
C PRO A 108 4.55 11.47 15.49
N ALA A 109 4.80 12.23 14.43
CA ALA A 109 4.04 13.42 14.10
C ALA A 109 2.66 13.04 13.52
N VAL A 110 1.64 13.79 13.91
CA VAL A 110 0.27 13.62 13.39
C VAL A 110 0.14 14.43 12.10
N HIS A 111 0.34 13.77 10.97
CA HIS A 111 0.15 14.33 9.63
C HIS A 111 -0.90 13.53 8.85
N ARG A 112 -1.64 14.20 7.97
CA ARG A 112 -2.70 13.57 7.17
C ARG A 112 -2.34 13.59 5.69
N PHE A 113 -1.77 12.48 5.22
CA PHE A 113 -1.39 12.28 3.82
C PHE A 113 -1.55 10.81 3.43
N ASP A 114 -1.69 10.57 2.13
CA ASP A 114 -1.64 9.21 1.57
C ASP A 114 -0.29 9.01 0.87
N ILE A 115 0.39 7.92 1.19
CA ILE A 115 1.66 7.55 0.59
C ILE A 115 1.59 6.14 -0.03
N LEU A 116 1.92 6.04 -1.30
CA LEU A 116 2.14 4.77 -1.98
C LEU A 116 3.64 4.54 -2.13
N PHE A 117 4.16 3.47 -1.55
CA PHE A 117 5.51 3.01 -1.86
C PHE A 117 5.49 2.04 -3.04
N LEU A 118 6.25 2.38 -4.08
CA LEU A 118 6.59 1.47 -5.17
C LEU A 118 7.95 0.87 -4.87
N LEU A 119 7.99 -0.43 -4.61
CA LEU A 119 9.20 -1.14 -4.17
C LEU A 119 9.74 -1.97 -5.31
N ASP A 120 10.96 -1.68 -5.76
CA ASP A 120 11.66 -2.50 -6.74
C ASP A 120 11.92 -3.90 -6.17
N VAL A 121 11.36 -4.89 -6.86
CA VAL A 121 11.55 -6.30 -6.54
C VAL A 121 12.16 -7.08 -7.72
N SER A 122 12.79 -6.37 -8.66
CA SER A 122 13.56 -6.95 -9.76
C SER A 122 14.76 -7.73 -9.26
N LYS A 123 15.36 -8.55 -10.14
CA LYS A 123 16.60 -9.25 -9.86
C LYS A 123 17.73 -8.33 -9.38
N GLU A 124 17.82 -7.11 -9.92
CA GLU A 124 18.80 -6.11 -9.53
C GLU A 124 18.66 -5.64 -8.07
N ALA A 125 17.48 -5.80 -7.47
CA ALA A 125 17.18 -5.42 -6.10
C ALA A 125 17.47 -6.51 -5.06
N ALA A 126 17.82 -7.74 -5.47
CA ALA A 126 17.88 -8.91 -4.58
C ALA A 126 18.74 -8.73 -3.32
N ASP A 127 19.92 -8.14 -3.46
CA ASP A 127 20.86 -7.88 -2.36
C ASP A 127 20.61 -6.55 -1.64
N ARG A 128 19.65 -5.75 -2.11
CA ARG A 128 19.35 -4.38 -1.63
C ARG A 128 17.97 -4.22 -1.03
N LEU A 129 17.07 -5.18 -1.24
CA LEU A 129 15.67 -5.09 -0.82
C LEU A 129 15.53 -4.84 0.69
N ASN A 130 16.38 -5.46 1.52
CA ASN A 130 16.35 -5.24 2.96
C ASN A 130 16.71 -3.80 3.36
N ASP A 131 17.68 -3.17 2.70
CA ASP A 131 18.03 -1.77 2.94
C ASP A 131 16.91 -0.84 2.45
N MET A 132 16.32 -1.12 1.29
CA MET A 132 15.18 -0.36 0.77
C MET A 132 13.96 -0.46 1.69
N ASN A 133 13.67 -1.64 2.23
CA ASN A 133 12.63 -1.86 3.24
C ASN A 133 12.92 -1.09 4.55
N SER A 134 14.19 -1.06 4.95
CA SER A 134 14.65 -0.30 6.12
C SER A 134 14.49 1.21 5.90
N PHE A 135 14.72 1.69 4.69
CA PHE A 135 14.46 3.07 4.31
C PHE A 135 12.97 3.42 4.40
N VAL A 136 12.09 2.59 3.84
CA VAL A 136 10.62 2.79 3.87
C VAL A 136 10.11 2.85 5.31
N SER A 137 10.49 1.89 6.14
CA SER A 137 10.11 1.89 7.55
C SER A 137 10.69 3.10 8.30
N SER A 138 11.92 3.50 8.00
CA SER A 138 12.55 4.69 8.61
C SER A 138 11.82 5.99 8.24
N VAL A 139 11.40 6.17 6.98
CA VAL A 139 10.55 7.30 6.57
C VAL A 139 9.26 7.32 7.38
N MET A 140 8.57 6.17 7.47
CA MET A 140 7.28 6.10 8.15
C MET A 140 7.36 6.15 9.68
N SER A 141 8.53 5.89 10.27
CA SER A 141 8.74 5.98 11.72
C SER A 141 8.52 7.39 12.28
N ALA A 142 8.61 8.42 11.41
CA ALA A 142 8.35 9.80 11.77
C ALA A 142 6.87 10.14 11.93
N TYR A 143 5.96 9.27 11.49
CA TYR A 143 4.53 9.57 11.35
C TYR A 143 3.64 8.62 12.14
N ASP A 144 2.48 9.12 12.56
CA ASP A 144 1.40 8.28 13.05
C ASP A 144 0.72 7.54 11.89
N VAL A 145 1.22 6.33 11.59
CA VAL A 145 0.64 5.43 10.59
C VAL A 145 -0.70 4.93 11.12
N SER A 146 -1.79 5.36 10.49
CA SER A 146 -3.15 4.95 10.85
C SER A 146 -4.14 5.30 9.75
N GLN A 147 -5.33 4.73 9.84
CA GLN A 147 -6.43 5.04 8.92
C GLN A 147 -6.93 6.50 9.03
N GLN A 148 -6.59 7.23 10.10
CA GLN A 148 -6.98 8.63 10.28
C GLN A 148 -5.90 9.61 9.83
N ASN A 149 -4.63 9.25 10.01
CA ASN A 149 -3.47 10.11 9.82
C ASN A 149 -2.68 9.72 8.57
N ALA A 150 -1.48 9.15 8.69
CA ALA A 150 -0.70 8.73 7.54
C ALA A 150 -1.20 7.36 7.02
N ARG A 151 -1.84 7.34 5.85
CA ARG A 151 -2.28 6.09 5.19
C ARG A 151 -1.20 5.62 4.23
N VAL A 152 -0.91 4.33 4.27
CA VAL A 152 0.17 3.72 3.49
C VAL A 152 -0.40 2.63 2.60
N ALA A 153 -0.05 2.67 1.32
CA ALA A 153 -0.23 1.58 0.38
C ALA A 153 1.14 1.10 -0.12
N LEU A 154 1.23 -0.17 -0.51
CA LEU A 154 2.48 -0.80 -0.94
C LEU A 154 2.25 -1.59 -2.23
N MET A 155 3.17 -1.41 -3.18
CA MET A 155 3.15 -2.11 -4.45
C MET A 155 4.55 -2.57 -4.82
N ALA A 156 4.67 -3.85 -5.18
CA ALA A 156 5.89 -4.42 -5.70
C ALA A 156 6.00 -4.10 -7.20
N VAL A 157 7.18 -3.68 -7.64
CA VAL A 157 7.49 -3.38 -9.05
C VAL A 157 8.51 -4.41 -9.52
N GLY A 158 8.02 -5.44 -10.20
CA GLY A 158 8.85 -6.48 -10.83
C GLY A 158 9.15 -6.15 -12.28
N SER A 159 9.81 -7.09 -12.97
CA SER A 159 10.08 -7.02 -14.42
C SER A 159 8.81 -6.95 -15.27
N GLY A 160 8.94 -6.64 -16.56
CA GLY A 160 7.82 -6.69 -17.51
C GLY A 160 7.08 -8.03 -17.57
N ALA A 161 7.74 -9.14 -17.21
CA ALA A 161 7.11 -10.47 -17.15
C ALA A 161 6.33 -10.72 -15.85
N MET A 162 6.78 -10.13 -14.74
CA MET A 162 6.11 -10.23 -13.44
C MET A 162 5.03 -9.16 -13.27
N GLY A 163 5.26 -7.98 -13.85
CA GLY A 163 4.44 -6.79 -13.71
C GLY A 163 4.59 -6.12 -12.34
N ALA A 164 3.61 -5.28 -12.03
CA ALA A 164 3.47 -4.62 -10.74
C ALA A 164 2.32 -5.21 -9.94
N ILE A 165 2.53 -5.44 -8.64
CA ILE A 165 1.61 -6.16 -7.76
C ILE A 165 1.36 -5.33 -6.49
N PRO A 166 0.19 -4.68 -6.37
CA PRO A 166 -0.28 -4.11 -5.11
C PRO A 166 -0.44 -5.21 -4.07
N PHE A 167 0.10 -5.00 -2.87
CA PHE A 167 -0.03 -5.97 -1.78
C PHE A 167 -0.49 -5.36 -0.45
N ALA A 168 -0.68 -4.04 -0.42
CA ALA A 168 -1.45 -3.34 0.61
C ALA A 168 -2.11 -2.11 -0.03
N ASN A 169 -3.42 -1.93 0.20
CA ASN A 169 -4.16 -0.74 -0.23
C ASN A 169 -4.12 0.33 0.87
N PHE A 170 -4.69 1.52 0.61
CA PHE A 170 -4.66 2.61 1.57
C PHE A 170 -5.53 2.37 2.81
N ASP A 171 -6.54 1.50 2.71
CA ASP A 171 -7.42 1.10 3.81
C ASP A 171 -6.94 -0.14 4.60
N THR A 172 -5.85 -0.76 4.16
CA THR A 172 -5.24 -1.95 4.78
C THR A 172 -4.47 -1.64 6.06
N ILE A 173 -3.48 -0.73 5.98
CA ILE A 173 -2.45 -0.57 7.01
C ILE A 173 -2.96 0.38 8.09
N ASP A 174 -3.20 -0.12 9.30
CA ASP A 174 -3.83 0.63 10.39
C ASP A 174 -2.87 1.10 11.50
N SER A 175 -1.62 0.67 11.46
CA SER A 175 -0.61 0.94 12.47
C SER A 175 0.80 0.78 11.91
N TYR A 176 1.78 1.44 12.55
CA TYR A 176 3.19 1.27 12.17
C TYR A 176 3.67 -0.19 12.32
N GLN A 177 3.18 -0.91 13.33
CA GLN A 177 3.51 -2.33 13.49
C GLN A 177 2.92 -3.19 12.36
N ASN A 178 1.70 -2.87 11.91
CA ASN A 178 1.09 -3.53 10.75
C ASN A 178 1.90 -3.24 9.46
N LEU A 179 2.34 -1.99 9.25
CA LEU A 179 3.24 -1.64 8.15
C LEU A 179 4.50 -2.50 8.14
N LEU A 180 5.17 -2.69 9.28
CA LEU A 180 6.36 -3.54 9.37
C LEU A 180 6.08 -4.99 8.96
N ASN A 181 4.90 -5.52 9.28
CA ASN A 181 4.50 -6.87 8.87
C ASN A 181 4.36 -6.98 7.35
N TYR A 182 3.71 -6.00 6.70
CA TYR A 182 3.59 -5.97 5.25
C TYR A 182 4.94 -5.78 4.55
N ILE A 183 5.81 -4.92 5.08
CA ILE A 183 7.18 -4.75 4.55
C ILE A 183 7.93 -6.08 4.59
N ASN A 184 7.82 -6.86 5.68
CA ASN A 184 8.45 -8.18 5.76
C ASN A 184 7.92 -9.19 4.73
N MET A 185 6.69 -9.00 4.24
CA MET A 185 6.08 -9.86 3.22
C MET A 185 6.52 -9.52 1.79
N VAL A 186 7.24 -8.41 1.55
CA VAL A 186 7.61 -8.00 0.18
C VAL A 186 8.38 -9.09 -0.58
N ASN A 187 9.20 -9.88 0.12
CA ASN A 187 9.95 -11.00 -0.44
C ASN A 187 9.05 -12.10 -1.05
N MET A 188 7.76 -12.14 -0.71
CA MET A 188 6.80 -13.08 -1.30
C MET A 188 6.34 -12.68 -2.70
N TYR A 189 6.62 -11.43 -3.13
CA TYR A 189 6.21 -10.86 -4.40
C TYR A 189 7.36 -10.83 -5.42
N THR A 190 8.39 -11.66 -5.20
CA THR A 190 9.56 -11.73 -6.07
C THR A 190 10.17 -13.12 -6.12
N ASP A 191 10.70 -13.47 -7.29
CA ASP A 191 11.56 -14.64 -7.52
C ASP A 191 13.02 -14.24 -7.77
N PHE A 192 13.31 -12.94 -7.89
CA PHE A 192 14.60 -12.37 -8.30
C PHE A 192 15.21 -13.00 -9.57
N ASP A 193 14.39 -13.54 -10.47
CA ASP A 193 14.87 -14.22 -11.66
C ASP A 193 14.97 -13.30 -12.87
N GLN A 194 14.15 -12.25 -12.92
CA GLN A 194 14.02 -11.37 -14.06
C GLN A 194 14.55 -9.96 -13.76
N ASN A 195 15.30 -9.44 -14.74
CA ASN A 195 15.82 -8.08 -14.69
C ASN A 195 14.78 -7.08 -15.19
N GLY A 196 14.96 -5.80 -14.84
CA GLY A 196 14.13 -4.71 -15.34
C GLY A 196 12.85 -4.52 -14.52
N GLN A 197 12.09 -3.47 -14.87
CA GLN A 197 10.95 -3.00 -14.08
C GLN A 197 9.77 -2.53 -14.93
N ALA A 198 8.57 -2.93 -14.55
CA ALA A 198 7.30 -2.50 -15.11
C ALA A 198 6.73 -1.27 -14.35
N LEU A 199 7.49 -0.16 -14.36
CA LEU A 199 7.13 1.03 -13.59
C LEU A 199 5.92 1.78 -14.18
N GLU A 200 5.80 1.82 -15.51
CA GLU A 200 4.61 2.37 -16.17
C GLU A 200 3.35 1.61 -15.75
N GLN A 201 3.41 0.28 -15.67
CA GLN A 201 2.30 -0.53 -15.17
C GLN A 201 1.95 -0.17 -13.73
N ALA A 202 2.95 -0.07 -12.84
CA ALA A 202 2.74 0.31 -11.44
C ALA A 202 2.05 1.68 -11.31
N LEU A 203 2.50 2.67 -12.08
CA LEU A 203 1.94 4.01 -12.09
C LEU A 203 0.52 4.04 -12.66
N ASN A 204 0.20 3.22 -13.67
CA ASN A 204 -1.17 3.08 -14.17
C ASN A 204 -2.09 2.45 -13.12
N ILE A 205 -1.63 1.44 -12.38
CA ILE A 205 -2.41 0.85 -11.27
C ILE A 205 -2.66 1.90 -10.18
N ALA A 206 -1.65 2.67 -9.81
CA ALA A 206 -1.74 3.68 -8.76
C ALA A 206 -2.85 4.72 -8.98
N VAL A 207 -3.24 4.98 -10.24
CA VAL A 207 -4.30 5.93 -10.59
C VAL A 207 -5.53 5.28 -11.22
N ASN A 208 -5.62 3.95 -11.23
CA ASN A 208 -6.82 3.29 -11.69
C ASN A 208 -7.95 3.44 -10.64
N ASN A 209 -9.20 3.34 -11.09
CA ASN A 209 -10.33 3.55 -10.19
C ASN A 209 -10.35 2.51 -9.06
N ASP A 210 -10.10 1.23 -9.35
CA ASP A 210 -10.25 0.16 -8.36
C ASP A 210 -9.28 0.33 -7.18
N PHE A 211 -8.03 0.66 -7.45
CA PHE A 211 -7.02 0.93 -6.44
C PHE A 211 -7.36 2.19 -5.64
N MET A 212 -7.78 3.27 -6.32
CA MET A 212 -8.13 4.53 -5.67
C MET A 212 -9.39 4.41 -4.79
N HIS A 213 -10.37 3.57 -5.16
CA HIS A 213 -11.53 3.32 -4.29
C HIS A 213 -11.18 2.53 -3.03
N SER A 214 -10.00 1.90 -2.98
CA SER A 214 -9.48 1.14 -1.84
C SER A 214 -8.69 2.05 -0.88
N GLY A 215 -9.39 3.07 -0.35
CA GLY A 215 -8.90 3.89 0.75
C GLY A 215 -8.19 5.21 0.40
N TYR A 216 -8.00 5.57 -0.87
CA TYR A 216 -7.43 6.87 -1.23
C TYR A 216 -8.39 8.01 -0.84
N ARG A 217 -7.87 9.06 -0.20
CA ARG A 217 -8.68 10.17 0.36
C ARG A 217 -8.72 11.37 -0.59
N THR A 218 -9.67 11.36 -1.54
CA THR A 218 -9.84 12.44 -2.53
C THR A 218 -10.06 13.85 -1.96
N ASN A 219 -10.43 13.97 -0.69
CA ASN A 219 -10.57 15.25 0.02
C ASN A 219 -9.26 15.80 0.56
N LEU A 220 -8.18 15.03 0.58
CA LEU A 220 -6.84 15.49 0.89
C LEU A 220 -6.15 16.02 -0.37
N LYS A 221 -5.04 16.72 -0.16
CA LYS A 221 -4.18 17.20 -1.24
C LYS A 221 -2.80 16.55 -1.19
N ASN A 222 -2.33 16.24 0.01
CA ASN A 222 -1.05 15.60 0.20
C ASN A 222 -1.15 14.10 -0.12
N HIS A 223 -0.84 13.78 -1.36
CA HIS A 223 -0.74 12.42 -1.88
C HIS A 223 0.62 12.27 -2.55
N VAL A 224 1.36 11.23 -2.21
CA VAL A 224 2.70 11.02 -2.75
C VAL A 224 2.97 9.56 -3.12
N ILE A 225 3.63 9.38 -4.25
CA ILE A 225 4.27 8.12 -4.62
C ILE A 225 5.75 8.23 -4.27
N VAL A 226 6.27 7.29 -3.50
CA VAL A 226 7.72 7.15 -3.27
C VAL A 226 8.19 5.87 -3.95
N TYR A 227 8.92 6.03 -5.04
CA TYR A 227 9.51 4.94 -5.82
C TYR A 227 10.94 4.68 -5.34
N VAL A 228 11.18 3.50 -4.77
CA VAL A 228 12.48 3.08 -4.24
C VAL A 228 13.02 1.95 -5.10
N THR A 229 14.21 2.16 -5.70
CA THR A 229 14.73 1.26 -6.74
C THR A 229 16.22 1.00 -6.64
N ALA A 230 16.63 -0.22 -7.00
CA ALA A 230 18.03 -0.59 -7.13
C ALA A 230 18.60 -0.37 -8.55
N THR A 231 17.75 -0.10 -9.54
CA THR A 231 18.14 0.05 -10.94
C THR A 231 17.34 1.14 -11.67
N THR A 232 17.87 1.60 -12.81
CA THR A 232 17.14 2.47 -13.76
C THR A 232 16.81 1.74 -15.05
N LYS A 233 16.78 0.41 -15.00
CA LYS A 233 16.35 -0.43 -16.12
C LYS A 233 14.83 -0.60 -16.09
N PHE A 234 14.16 0.02 -17.06
CA PHE A 234 12.72 -0.10 -17.26
C PHE A 234 12.43 -1.01 -18.46
N ASP A 235 11.42 -1.86 -18.33
CA ASP A 235 10.90 -2.70 -19.42
C ASP A 235 9.73 -2.00 -20.15
N ASP A 236 9.27 -0.86 -19.62
CA ASP A 236 8.19 -0.01 -20.13
C ASP A 236 8.57 1.49 -20.15
N GLN A 237 7.62 2.40 -20.41
CA GLN A 237 7.88 3.84 -20.63
C GLN A 237 7.20 4.74 -19.56
N PRO A 238 7.75 4.81 -18.32
CA PRO A 238 7.08 5.45 -17.19
C PRO A 238 6.95 6.99 -17.28
N LEU A 239 7.76 7.66 -18.10
CA LEU A 239 7.80 9.13 -18.16
C LEU A 239 6.44 9.75 -18.53
N GLY A 240 5.72 9.15 -19.48
CA GLY A 240 4.45 9.69 -19.97
C GLY A 240 3.34 9.64 -18.92
N ILE A 241 3.21 8.52 -18.20
CA ILE A 241 2.22 8.39 -17.13
C ILE A 241 2.63 9.19 -15.89
N ALA A 242 3.91 9.22 -15.52
CA ALA A 242 4.39 10.03 -14.40
C ALA A 242 4.07 11.52 -14.60
N ASP A 243 4.27 12.04 -15.81
CA ASP A 243 3.91 13.43 -16.15
C ASP A 243 2.41 13.71 -16.06
N LYS A 244 1.57 12.77 -16.50
CA LYS A 244 0.11 12.88 -16.35
C LYS A 244 -0.31 12.89 -14.89
N ILE A 245 0.25 12.01 -14.06
CA ILE A 245 -0.05 11.92 -12.62
C ILE A 245 0.25 13.24 -11.93
N ARG A 246 1.46 13.78 -12.16
CA ARG A 246 1.91 15.06 -11.59
C ARG A 246 1.03 16.22 -12.03
N LYS A 247 0.76 16.36 -13.33
CA LYS A 247 -0.10 17.42 -13.88
C LYS A 247 -1.55 17.34 -13.40
N ALA A 248 -2.07 16.13 -13.19
CA ALA A 248 -3.40 15.93 -12.62
C ALA A 248 -3.46 16.29 -11.13
N GLY A 249 -2.31 16.32 -10.44
CA GLY A 249 -2.23 16.54 -9.00
C GLY A 249 -2.75 15.35 -8.18
N SER A 250 -2.93 14.18 -8.79
CA SER A 250 -3.36 12.97 -8.07
C SER A 250 -2.30 12.50 -7.08
N TYR A 251 -1.02 12.66 -7.46
CA TYR A 251 0.13 12.40 -6.60
C TYR A 251 1.28 13.37 -6.95
N GLY A 252 2.08 13.75 -5.95
CA GLY A 252 3.50 14.04 -6.16
C GLY A 252 4.31 12.75 -6.31
N ILE A 253 5.48 12.81 -6.94
CA ILE A 253 6.34 11.63 -7.10
C ILE A 253 7.74 11.95 -6.58
N ILE A 254 8.24 11.10 -5.68
CA ILE A 254 9.61 11.10 -5.19
C ILE A 254 10.28 9.82 -5.69
N THR A 255 11.48 9.93 -6.25
CA THR A 255 12.28 8.79 -6.69
C THR A 255 13.53 8.65 -5.82
N VAL A 256 13.82 7.44 -5.35
CA VAL A 256 14.98 7.12 -4.52
C VAL A 256 15.71 5.94 -5.16
N GLY A 257 16.84 6.24 -5.80
CA GLY A 257 17.72 5.22 -6.37
C GLY A 257 18.78 4.76 -5.40
N TYR A 258 19.03 3.45 -5.30
CA TYR A 258 20.00 2.85 -4.40
C TYR A 258 20.95 1.89 -5.10
N GLY A 259 22.23 2.23 -5.12
CA GLY A 259 23.31 1.35 -5.56
C GLY A 259 23.77 1.59 -7.01
N PRO A 260 24.71 0.77 -7.48
CA PRO A 260 25.50 1.07 -8.68
C PRO A 260 24.74 0.87 -9.99
N LEU A 261 23.58 0.21 -9.97
CA LEU A 261 22.76 -0.03 -11.17
C LEU A 261 21.78 1.11 -11.44
N VAL A 262 21.71 2.09 -10.54
CA VAL A 262 21.01 3.37 -10.76
C VAL A 262 21.92 4.28 -11.59
N THR A 263 21.83 4.14 -12.91
CA THR A 263 22.75 4.77 -13.86
C THR A 263 22.14 5.95 -14.62
N ASP A 264 20.80 6.00 -14.73
CA ASP A 264 20.09 7.08 -15.40
C ASP A 264 19.35 7.99 -14.40
N GLN A 265 20.08 8.94 -13.84
CA GLN A 265 19.51 9.94 -12.94
C GLN A 265 18.51 10.86 -13.65
N ASN A 266 18.66 11.10 -14.95
CA ASN A 266 17.75 11.95 -15.71
C ASN A 266 16.37 11.30 -15.83
N ALA A 267 16.31 9.98 -15.99
CA ALA A 267 15.05 9.24 -15.97
C ALA A 267 14.34 9.40 -14.62
N LEU A 268 15.05 9.21 -13.49
CA LEU A 268 14.48 9.40 -12.15
C LEU A 268 13.97 10.83 -11.93
N GLN A 269 14.73 11.83 -12.37
CA GLN A 269 14.31 13.24 -12.32
C GLN A 269 13.09 13.51 -13.21
N GLY A 270 13.00 12.90 -14.38
CA GLY A 270 11.82 13.01 -15.26
C GLY A 270 10.57 12.37 -14.66
N ILE A 271 10.73 11.28 -13.89
CA ILE A 271 9.64 10.59 -13.18
C ILE A 271 9.19 11.38 -11.93
N SER A 272 10.12 11.97 -11.19
CA SER A 272 9.79 12.80 -10.01
C SER A 272 9.37 14.22 -10.36
N GLY A 273 9.63 14.68 -11.58
CA GLY A 273 9.34 16.06 -12.02
C GLY A 273 10.45 17.07 -11.68
N GLY A 274 11.63 16.60 -11.26
CA GLY A 274 12.84 17.40 -11.10
C GLY A 274 13.80 16.90 -10.02
N ALA A 275 15.02 17.44 -10.03
CA ALA A 275 16.09 17.04 -9.11
C ALA A 275 15.75 17.19 -7.63
N ALA A 276 14.87 18.12 -7.25
CA ALA A 276 14.51 18.33 -5.84
C ALA A 276 13.70 17.18 -5.21
N CYS A 277 13.15 16.27 -6.02
CA CYS A 277 12.40 15.09 -5.58
C CYS A 277 13.03 13.77 -6.07
N SER A 278 14.30 13.83 -6.51
CA SER A 278 15.05 12.66 -6.95
C SER A 278 16.32 12.53 -6.12
N PHE A 279 16.43 11.43 -5.39
CA PHE A 279 17.55 11.12 -4.52
C PHE A 279 18.26 9.86 -4.99
N THR A 280 19.58 9.80 -4.74
CA THR A 280 20.38 8.60 -5.01
C THR A 280 21.34 8.34 -3.87
N ALA A 281 21.58 7.08 -3.55
CA ALA A 281 22.55 6.65 -2.56
C ALA A 281 23.39 5.46 -3.08
N ASN A 282 24.64 5.37 -2.62
CA ASN A 282 25.55 4.28 -3.01
C ASN A 282 25.61 3.15 -1.99
N ASP A 283 25.30 3.45 -0.72
CA ASP A 283 25.33 2.52 0.41
C ASP A 283 24.12 2.75 1.34
N SER A 284 23.90 1.80 2.25
CA SER A 284 22.75 1.80 3.17
C SER A 284 22.72 3.04 4.07
N ALA A 285 23.89 3.53 4.50
CA ALA A 285 23.97 4.76 5.32
C ALA A 285 23.52 5.98 4.51
N GLY A 286 24.04 6.16 3.30
CA GLY A 286 23.65 7.24 2.40
C GLY A 286 22.18 7.16 1.98
N LEU A 287 21.59 5.96 1.93
CA LEU A 287 20.16 5.78 1.69
C LEU A 287 19.34 6.28 2.89
N LEU A 288 19.73 5.90 4.11
CA LEU A 288 19.07 6.37 5.33
C LEU A 288 19.24 7.88 5.56
N ASP A 289 20.35 8.48 5.11
CA ASP A 289 20.53 9.94 5.14
C ASP A 289 19.46 10.69 4.31
N GLN A 290 18.86 10.03 3.30
CA GLN A 290 17.78 10.63 2.50
C GLN A 290 16.44 10.68 3.22
N VAL A 291 16.26 9.92 4.32
CA VAL A 291 14.99 9.87 5.07
C VAL A 291 14.53 11.28 5.43
N LYS A 292 15.44 12.10 5.97
CA LYS A 292 15.14 13.47 6.36
C LYS A 292 14.70 14.35 5.19
N ALA A 293 15.32 14.18 4.02
CA ALA A 293 14.96 14.96 2.84
C ALA A 293 13.57 14.58 2.33
N VAL A 294 13.26 13.27 2.32
CA VAL A 294 11.95 12.76 1.92
C VAL A 294 10.85 13.21 2.89
N THR A 295 11.05 13.08 4.20
CA THR A 295 10.04 13.53 5.18
C THR A 295 9.80 15.04 5.08
N GLN A 296 10.86 15.84 4.85
CA GLN A 296 10.70 17.28 4.64
C GLN A 296 9.88 17.64 3.40
N LEU A 297 9.95 16.85 2.33
CA LEU A 297 9.07 17.05 1.16
C LEU A 297 7.62 16.75 1.51
N ILE A 298 7.38 15.66 2.25
CA ILE A 298 6.05 15.26 2.69
C ILE A 298 5.42 16.32 3.61
N ASP A 299 6.17 16.79 4.59
CA ASP A 299 5.70 17.78 5.57
C ASP A 299 5.36 19.12 4.89
N LYS A 300 6.19 19.56 3.94
CA LYS A 300 5.96 20.81 3.18
C LYS A 300 4.78 20.72 2.23
N ALA A 301 4.42 19.52 1.77
CA ALA A 301 3.31 19.34 0.86
C ALA A 301 1.97 19.70 1.50
N ASP A 302 1.83 19.55 2.82
CA ASP A 302 0.64 20.02 3.55
C ASP A 302 0.47 21.55 3.45
N GLU A 303 1.56 22.29 3.46
CA GLU A 303 1.56 23.76 3.46
C GLU A 303 1.39 24.37 2.07
N ASN A 304 1.78 23.64 1.02
CA ASN A 304 1.82 24.16 -0.36
C ASN A 304 0.70 23.60 -1.26
N GLY A 305 -0.30 22.95 -0.68
CA GLY A 305 -1.48 22.44 -1.40
C GLY A 305 -1.26 21.08 -2.09
N GLY A 306 -0.40 20.22 -1.53
CA GLY A 306 -0.11 18.89 -2.07
C GLY A 306 0.90 18.89 -3.20
N LYS A 307 1.67 19.97 -3.36
CA LYS A 307 2.62 20.13 -4.46
C LYS A 307 3.99 19.56 -4.07
N TYR A 308 4.48 18.68 -4.92
CA TYR A 308 5.86 18.23 -4.90
C TYR A 308 6.58 18.83 -6.11
N CYS A 309 7.54 18.11 -6.69
CA CYS A 309 8.22 18.56 -7.90
C CYS A 309 7.33 18.38 -9.13
N GLY A 310 7.42 19.34 -10.05
CA GLY A 310 6.70 19.28 -11.33
C GLY A 310 5.17 19.45 -11.27
N ASN A 311 4.61 19.83 -10.10
CA ASN A 311 3.17 20.04 -9.87
C ASN A 311 2.75 21.53 -9.79
#